data_AF-A2EY64-F1
#
_entry.id   AF-A2EY64-F1
#
_cell.length_a   1.000
_cell.length_b   1.000
_cell.length_c   1.000
_cell.angle_alpha   90.00
_cell.angle_beta   90.00
_cell.angle_gamma   90.00
#
_symmetry.space_group_name_H-M   'P 1'
#
loop_
_entity.id
_entity.type
_entity.pdbx_description
1 polymer ?
#
loop_
_entity_poly.entity_id
_entity_poly.type
_entity_poly.pdbx_seq_one_letter_code
_entity_poly.pdbx_strand_id
1 'polypeptide(L)'
;MPDDIIQKSYILGSAEKRLVDEYLTPLGLREKFINVSDNEWVYTSNLYITANPYPHCSHLGPLYKKLGDKLKNYFNISNLPARRYILSNRKSYMRQIHNFDNLSKAIQDAFPSNKYEKVIDERLTIGETAKLYGDAKFLYLVVGSNCFKSLVLNEKAVVVLVGTGAYDDSAINAIGSNGNKIVYYVEPSISHKDYSYNVLNITLAIKACSIANYYINNSRFPTDPAGSLIL
;
A
#
# COMPACT_ATOMS: atom_id res chain seq x y z
N MET A 1 19.06 -10.49 -6.01
CA MET A 1 19.56 -11.69 -6.70
C MET A 1 20.32 -11.23 -7.92
N PRO A 2 21.54 -11.73 -8.17
CA PRO A 2 22.30 -11.45 -9.38
C PRO A 2 21.51 -11.75 -10.67
N ASP A 3 21.71 -10.94 -11.72
CA ASP A 3 20.96 -11.05 -12.97
C ASP A 3 21.19 -12.40 -13.68
N ASP A 4 22.39 -12.97 -13.59
CA ASP A 4 22.71 -14.28 -14.17
C ASP A 4 21.89 -15.40 -13.54
N ILE A 5 21.63 -15.33 -12.21
CA ILE A 5 20.78 -16.29 -11.50
C ILE A 5 19.33 -16.11 -11.93
N ILE A 6 18.84 -14.87 -11.97
CA ILE A 6 17.47 -14.58 -12.42
C ILE A 6 17.25 -15.10 -13.85
N GLN A 7 18.26 -15.00 -14.72
CA GLN A 7 18.19 -15.42 -16.11
C GLN A 7 18.07 -16.94 -16.27
N LYS A 8 18.74 -17.74 -15.44
CA LYS A 8 18.77 -19.22 -15.54
C LYS A 8 17.79 -19.95 -14.61
N SER A 9 17.21 -19.26 -13.63
CA SER A 9 16.34 -19.87 -12.62
C SER A 9 14.85 -19.74 -12.93
N TYR A 10 14.07 -20.68 -12.39
CA TYR A 10 12.62 -20.62 -12.31
C TYR A 10 12.19 -20.16 -10.90
N ILE A 11 11.01 -19.56 -10.81
CA ILE A 11 10.37 -19.15 -9.57
C ILE A 11 9.32 -20.20 -9.23
N LEU A 12 9.50 -20.91 -8.12
CA LEU A 12 8.52 -21.86 -7.60
C LEU A 12 7.66 -21.17 -6.55
N GLY A 13 6.34 -21.33 -6.61
CA GLY A 13 5.44 -20.82 -5.57
C GLY A 13 3.99 -21.27 -5.76
N SER A 14 3.18 -21.09 -4.72
CA SER A 14 1.73 -21.25 -4.78
C SER A 14 1.09 -19.86 -4.67
N ALA A 15 0.49 -19.39 -5.76
CA ALA A 15 -0.12 -18.07 -5.81
C ALA A 15 -1.28 -18.00 -6.81
N GLU A 16 -2.24 -17.12 -6.56
CA GLU A 16 -3.29 -16.81 -7.54
C GLU A 16 -2.66 -16.34 -8.85
N LYS A 17 -3.03 -16.97 -9.98
CA LYS A 17 -2.54 -16.62 -11.32
C LYS A 17 -2.59 -15.11 -11.59
N ARG A 18 -3.67 -14.45 -11.16
CA ARG A 18 -3.83 -13.00 -11.31
C ARG A 18 -2.69 -12.22 -10.66
N LEU A 19 -2.30 -12.56 -9.43
CA LEU A 19 -1.20 -11.90 -8.72
C LEU A 19 0.16 -12.18 -9.41
N VAL A 20 0.36 -13.40 -9.89
CA VAL A 20 1.54 -13.77 -10.66
C VAL A 20 1.65 -12.93 -11.93
N ASP A 21 0.56 -12.86 -12.71
CA ASP A 21 0.49 -12.08 -13.94
C ASP A 21 0.74 -10.58 -13.65
N GLU A 22 0.11 -10.04 -12.62
CA GLU A 22 0.20 -8.61 -12.27
C GLU A 22 1.61 -8.18 -11.86
N TYR A 23 2.33 -8.99 -11.07
CA TYR A 23 3.63 -8.60 -10.52
C TYR A 23 4.82 -9.13 -11.32
N LEU A 24 4.75 -10.33 -11.91
CA LEU A 24 5.89 -10.91 -12.61
C LEU A 24 5.98 -10.49 -14.07
N THR A 25 4.86 -10.11 -14.70
CA THR A 25 4.89 -9.57 -16.08
C THR A 25 5.70 -8.27 -16.17
N PRO A 26 5.48 -7.27 -15.29
CA PRO A 26 6.32 -6.06 -15.27
C PRO A 26 7.81 -6.31 -15.01
N LEU A 27 8.14 -7.46 -14.43
CA LEU A 27 9.52 -7.86 -14.15
C LEU A 27 10.16 -8.68 -15.29
N GLY A 28 9.39 -9.08 -16.31
CA GLY A 28 9.85 -10.01 -17.35
C GLY A 28 10.10 -11.42 -16.84
N LEU A 29 9.45 -11.81 -15.74
CA LEU A 29 9.66 -13.10 -15.05
C LEU A 29 8.45 -14.02 -15.13
N ARG A 30 7.40 -13.62 -15.86
CA ARG A 30 6.14 -14.36 -15.88
C ARG A 30 6.29 -15.80 -16.40
N GLU A 31 7.02 -15.98 -17.49
CA GLU A 31 7.27 -17.30 -18.09
C GLU A 31 8.17 -18.21 -17.24
N LYS A 32 8.78 -17.65 -16.19
CA LYS A 32 9.65 -18.38 -15.26
C LYS A 32 8.91 -18.85 -14.02
N PHE A 33 7.65 -18.46 -13.84
CA PHE A 33 6.87 -18.87 -12.69
C PHE A 33 6.24 -20.23 -12.91
N ILE A 34 6.51 -21.14 -12.00
CA ILE A 34 5.91 -22.46 -11.93
C ILE A 34 5.00 -22.46 -10.71
N ASN A 35 3.70 -22.60 -10.95
CA ASN A 35 2.73 -22.74 -9.87
C ASN A 35 2.77 -24.17 -9.35
N VAL A 36 3.10 -24.35 -8.07
CA VAL A 36 3.14 -25.66 -7.43
C VAL A 36 1.92 -25.86 -6.53
N SER A 37 1.42 -27.08 -6.50
CA SER A 37 0.27 -27.47 -5.66
C SER A 37 0.72 -27.91 -4.27
N ASP A 38 -0.23 -27.98 -3.33
CA ASP A 38 0.04 -28.52 -2.00
C ASP A 38 0.53 -29.98 -2.11
N ASN A 39 1.62 -30.29 -1.40
CA ASN A 39 2.29 -31.60 -1.40
C ASN A 39 2.94 -32.02 -2.74
N GLU A 40 3.14 -31.11 -3.69
CA GLU A 40 3.88 -31.38 -4.92
C GLU A 40 5.40 -31.45 -4.66
N TRP A 41 6.04 -32.53 -5.08
CA TRP A 41 7.48 -32.71 -4.97
C TRP A 41 8.18 -32.17 -6.22
N VAL A 42 9.02 -31.16 -6.05
CA VAL A 42 9.81 -30.58 -7.13
C VAL A 42 11.29 -30.90 -6.93
N TYR A 43 11.88 -31.56 -7.91
CA TYR A 43 13.33 -31.77 -7.96
C TYR A 43 14.03 -30.56 -8.57
N THR A 44 15.11 -30.09 -7.95
CA THR A 44 16.02 -29.08 -8.52
C THR A 44 17.46 -29.42 -8.17
N SER A 45 18.38 -29.21 -9.12
CA SER A 45 19.81 -29.33 -8.87
C SER A 45 20.38 -28.16 -8.08
N ASN A 46 19.73 -26.99 -8.13
CA ASN A 46 20.15 -25.78 -7.40
C ASN A 46 18.92 -25.09 -6.80
N LEU A 47 18.93 -24.88 -5.48
CA LEU A 47 17.88 -24.16 -4.77
C LEU A 47 18.40 -22.81 -4.27
N TYR A 48 17.85 -21.74 -4.83
CA TYR A 48 18.12 -20.38 -4.37
C TYR A 48 16.94 -19.90 -3.52
N ILE A 49 17.16 -19.82 -2.21
CA ILE A 49 16.19 -19.28 -1.26
C ILE A 49 16.83 -18.12 -0.50
N THR A 50 16.01 -17.15 -0.14
CA THR A 50 16.36 -16.17 0.89
C THR A 50 16.35 -16.88 2.23
N ALA A 51 17.53 -17.21 2.75
CA ALA A 51 17.68 -18.00 3.98
C ALA A 51 17.95 -17.15 5.23
N ASN A 52 18.57 -15.96 5.09
CA ASN A 52 18.86 -15.09 6.22
C ASN A 52 19.04 -13.61 5.80
N PRO A 53 18.16 -12.67 6.23
CA PRO A 53 16.93 -12.94 6.97
C PRO A 53 15.91 -13.70 6.11
N TYR A 54 15.07 -14.54 6.74
CA TYR A 54 13.93 -15.16 6.06
C TYR A 54 13.02 -14.07 5.47
N PRO A 55 12.51 -14.23 4.23
CA PRO A 55 11.60 -13.31 3.57
C PRO A 55 10.27 -13.24 4.33
N HIS A 56 10.25 -12.49 5.41
CA HIS A 56 9.03 -12.09 6.07
C HIS A 56 8.49 -10.81 5.41
N CYS A 57 7.21 -10.50 5.61
CA CYS A 57 6.59 -9.23 5.16
C CYS A 57 7.27 -7.96 5.73
N SER A 58 8.28 -8.14 6.58
CA SER A 58 9.16 -7.11 7.14
C SER A 58 10.46 -6.90 6.33
N HIS A 59 10.59 -7.42 5.11
CA HIS A 59 11.75 -7.13 4.26
C HIS A 59 11.80 -5.65 3.87
N LEU A 60 12.90 -4.97 4.21
CA LEU A 60 12.95 -3.51 4.26
C LEU A 60 13.48 -2.87 2.97
N GLY A 61 12.99 -1.66 2.69
CA GLY A 61 13.66 -0.61 1.93
C GLY A 61 13.93 -0.92 0.45
N PRO A 62 15.17 -1.30 0.06
CA PRO A 62 15.57 -1.29 -1.36
C PRO A 62 14.74 -2.20 -2.27
N LEU A 63 14.19 -3.30 -1.76
CA LEU A 63 13.41 -4.24 -2.57
C LEU A 63 12.06 -3.64 -2.98
N TYR A 64 11.32 -3.05 -2.03
CA TYR A 64 10.07 -2.36 -2.35
C TYR A 64 10.30 -1.15 -3.26
N LYS A 65 11.39 -0.40 -3.07
CA LYS A 65 11.75 0.70 -3.98
C LYS A 65 12.02 0.21 -5.39
N LYS A 66 12.86 -0.82 -5.55
CA LYS A 66 13.19 -1.40 -6.86
C LYS A 66 11.95 -1.98 -7.56
N LEU A 67 11.08 -2.65 -6.80
CA LEU A 67 9.82 -3.18 -7.31
C LEU A 67 8.90 -2.04 -7.74
N GLY A 68 8.70 -1.03 -6.88
CA GLY A 68 7.89 0.14 -7.18
C GLY A 68 8.38 0.89 -8.42
N ASP A 69 9.70 1.10 -8.56
CA ASP A 69 10.27 1.77 -9.74
C ASP A 69 10.05 0.96 -11.02
N LYS A 70 10.20 -0.37 -10.98
CA LYS A 70 9.87 -1.23 -12.13
C LYS A 70 8.40 -1.16 -12.50
N LEU A 71 7.50 -1.21 -11.51
CA LEU A 71 6.06 -1.10 -11.74
C LEU A 71 5.69 0.28 -12.33
N LYS A 72 6.20 1.37 -11.75
CA LYS A 72 5.93 2.73 -12.23
C LYS A 72 6.44 2.94 -13.66
N ASN A 73 7.62 2.42 -13.98
CA ASN A 73 8.17 2.48 -15.34
C ASN A 73 7.32 1.66 -16.32
N TYR A 74 6.95 0.43 -15.95
CA TYR A 74 6.13 -0.45 -16.78
C TYR A 74 4.75 0.17 -17.09
N PHE A 75 4.12 0.81 -16.11
CA PHE A 75 2.84 1.49 -16.28
C PHE A 75 2.95 2.93 -16.80
N ASN A 76 4.17 3.41 -17.12
CA ASN A 76 4.45 4.77 -17.59
C ASN A 76 3.94 5.89 -16.66
N ILE A 77 4.02 5.66 -15.35
CA ILE A 77 3.51 6.60 -14.35
C ILE A 77 4.60 7.32 -13.55
N SER A 78 5.89 6.99 -13.72
CA SER A 78 7.00 7.53 -12.92
C SER A 78 7.11 9.06 -12.91
N ASN A 79 6.59 9.73 -13.94
CA ASN A 79 6.66 11.18 -14.11
C ASN A 79 5.29 11.87 -13.99
N LEU A 80 4.26 11.16 -13.53
CA LEU A 80 2.96 11.81 -13.35
C LEU A 80 3.00 12.84 -12.21
N PRO A 81 2.48 14.05 -12.42
CA PRO A 81 2.43 15.05 -11.37
C PRO A 81 1.45 14.62 -10.27
N ALA A 82 1.92 14.61 -9.03
CA ALA A 82 1.09 14.33 -7.86
C ALA A 82 0.06 15.46 -7.67
N ARG A 83 -1.22 15.18 -7.94
CA ARG A 83 -2.28 16.20 -8.00
C ARG A 83 -3.60 15.79 -7.33
N ARG A 84 -3.87 14.50 -7.14
CA ARG A 84 -5.17 14.02 -6.66
C ARG A 84 -5.20 13.76 -5.17
N TYR A 85 -6.36 14.00 -4.55
CA TYR A 85 -6.63 13.68 -3.16
C TYR A 85 -7.62 12.51 -3.12
N ILE A 86 -7.15 11.35 -2.65
CA ILE A 86 -7.93 10.11 -2.74
C ILE A 86 -8.26 9.63 -1.33
N LEU A 87 -9.55 9.37 -1.11
CA LEU A 87 -10.05 8.63 0.04
C LEU A 87 -10.40 7.23 -0.44
N SER A 88 -9.67 6.23 0.01
CA SER A 88 -9.88 4.84 -0.37
C SER A 88 -10.54 4.04 0.75
N ASN A 89 -11.53 3.23 0.38
CA ASN A 89 -12.14 2.24 1.25
C ASN A 89 -12.13 0.88 0.59
N ARG A 90 -12.11 -0.19 1.39
CA ARG A 90 -12.13 -1.57 0.90
C ARG A 90 -13.57 -2.00 0.65
N LYS A 91 -13.84 -2.69 -0.46
CA LYS A 91 -15.02 -3.54 -0.57
C LYS A 91 -14.65 -4.94 -0.07
N SER A 92 -14.72 -5.12 1.23
CA SER A 92 -14.28 -6.35 1.88
C SER A 92 -14.95 -6.51 3.22
N TYR A 93 -15.24 -7.75 3.61
CA TYR A 93 -15.74 -8.04 4.95
C TYR A 93 -14.72 -7.71 6.06
N MET A 94 -13.42 -7.58 5.74
CA MET A 94 -12.38 -7.18 6.69
C MET A 94 -11.94 -5.74 6.47
N ARG A 95 -11.86 -4.96 7.56
CA ARG A 95 -11.29 -3.59 7.57
C ARG A 95 -11.95 -2.62 6.58
N GLN A 96 -13.17 -2.89 6.15
CA GLN A 96 -14.01 -1.92 5.46
C GLN A 96 -14.53 -0.89 6.46
N ILE A 97 -14.44 0.39 6.09
CA ILE A 97 -15.02 1.50 6.84
C ILE A 97 -16.51 1.59 6.50
N HIS A 98 -17.39 1.38 7.48
CA HIS A 98 -18.83 1.37 7.23
C HIS A 98 -19.44 2.78 7.27
N ASN A 99 -18.86 3.71 8.05
CA ASN A 99 -19.23 5.12 8.05
C ASN A 99 -18.45 5.95 7.02
N PHE A 100 -18.03 5.35 5.90
CA PHE A 100 -17.09 5.97 4.96
C PHE A 100 -17.64 7.22 4.27
N ASP A 101 -18.94 7.26 3.97
CA ASP A 101 -19.57 8.45 3.38
C ASP A 101 -19.58 9.63 4.36
N ASN A 102 -19.92 9.37 5.64
CA ASN A 102 -19.89 10.39 6.69
C ASN A 102 -18.46 10.90 6.92
N LEU A 103 -17.49 9.98 6.98
CA LEU A 103 -16.07 10.31 7.12
C LEU A 103 -15.56 11.14 5.94
N SER A 104 -15.86 10.72 4.71
CA SER A 104 -15.44 11.42 3.50
C SER A 104 -16.05 12.82 3.42
N LYS A 105 -17.33 12.94 3.76
CA LYS A 105 -18.02 14.23 3.83
C LYS A 105 -17.37 15.14 4.87
N ALA A 106 -17.12 14.65 6.08
CA ALA A 106 -16.54 15.45 7.14
C ALA A 106 -15.10 15.90 6.81
N ILE A 107 -14.30 15.06 6.14
CA ILE A 107 -12.96 15.45 5.64
C ILE A 107 -13.08 16.52 4.55
N GLN A 108 -14.01 16.37 3.61
CA GLN A 108 -14.23 17.35 2.54
C GLN A 108 -14.70 18.69 3.09
N ASP A 109 -15.60 18.68 4.09
CA ASP A 109 -16.11 19.88 4.75
C ASP A 109 -15.01 20.59 5.57
N ALA A 110 -14.09 19.84 6.20
CA ALA A 110 -12.96 20.39 6.96
C ALA A 110 -11.86 21.00 6.08
N PHE A 111 -11.69 20.52 4.85
CA PHE A 111 -10.65 20.97 3.91
C PHE A 111 -11.23 21.25 2.52
N PRO A 112 -12.11 22.26 2.37
CA PRO A 112 -12.91 22.46 1.15
C PRO A 112 -12.09 22.86 -0.08
N SER A 113 -10.87 23.37 0.10
CA SER A 113 -9.96 23.71 -1.00
C SER A 113 -9.38 22.47 -1.71
N ASN A 114 -9.39 21.32 -1.05
CA ASN A 114 -8.92 20.06 -1.61
C ASN A 114 -10.10 19.29 -2.19
N LYS A 115 -9.99 18.80 -3.42
CA LYS A 115 -11.03 17.98 -4.05
C LYS A 115 -10.78 16.50 -3.73
N TYR A 116 -11.45 15.99 -2.70
CA TYR A 116 -11.31 14.58 -2.31
C TYR A 116 -12.19 13.70 -3.19
N GLU A 117 -11.57 12.66 -3.74
CA GLU A 117 -12.22 11.64 -4.56
C GLU A 117 -12.39 10.37 -3.74
N LYS A 118 -13.62 9.84 -3.70
CA LYS A 118 -13.90 8.55 -3.06
C LYS A 118 -13.56 7.43 -4.03
N VAL A 119 -12.76 6.48 -3.58
CA VAL A 119 -12.40 5.26 -4.30
C VAL A 119 -12.82 4.06 -3.46
N ILE A 120 -13.52 3.12 -4.08
CA ILE A 120 -13.80 1.81 -3.49
C ILE A 120 -12.85 0.80 -4.12
N ASP A 121 -11.94 0.24 -3.31
CA ASP A 121 -11.04 -0.82 -3.71
C ASP A 121 -11.79 -2.16 -3.72
N GLU A 122 -12.26 -2.54 -4.92
CA GLU A 122 -12.90 -3.83 -5.21
C GLU A 122 -11.89 -4.90 -5.66
N ARG A 123 -10.74 -4.99 -4.99
CA ARG A 123 -9.60 -5.85 -5.39
C ARG A 123 -8.99 -5.43 -6.73
N LEU A 124 -8.85 -4.11 -6.93
CA LEU A 124 -8.19 -3.55 -8.10
C LEU A 124 -6.85 -4.26 -8.37
N THR A 125 -6.58 -4.53 -9.65
CA THR A 125 -5.29 -5.01 -10.14
C THR A 125 -4.21 -3.95 -9.90
N ILE A 126 -2.94 -4.34 -9.93
CA ILE A 126 -1.83 -3.38 -9.83
C ILE A 126 -1.85 -2.36 -10.99
N GLY A 127 -2.30 -2.75 -12.18
CA GLY A 127 -2.41 -1.85 -13.34
C GLY A 127 -3.56 -0.85 -13.22
N GLU A 128 -4.72 -1.26 -12.70
CA GLU A 128 -5.82 -0.34 -12.38
C GLU A 128 -5.41 0.60 -11.26
N THR A 129 -4.72 0.08 -10.24
CA THR A 129 -4.16 0.88 -9.16
C THR A 129 -3.15 1.91 -9.69
N ALA A 130 -2.27 1.53 -10.62
CA ALA A 130 -1.30 2.44 -11.23
C ALA A 130 -1.99 3.65 -11.88
N LYS A 131 -3.10 3.41 -12.59
CA LYS A 131 -3.91 4.48 -13.20
C LYS A 131 -4.61 5.34 -12.15
N LEU A 132 -5.09 4.71 -11.07
CA LEU A 132 -5.93 5.38 -10.08
C LEU A 132 -5.13 6.14 -9.03
N TYR A 133 -4.02 5.59 -8.57
CA TYR A 133 -3.20 6.11 -7.48
C TYR A 133 -1.88 6.73 -7.96
N GLY A 134 -1.45 6.48 -9.20
CA GLY A 134 -0.15 6.94 -9.70
C GLY A 134 0.06 8.45 -9.58
N ASP A 135 -1.00 9.25 -9.76
CA ASP A 135 -0.96 10.72 -9.60
C ASP A 135 -1.52 11.23 -8.27
N ALA A 136 -1.65 10.36 -7.26
CA ALA A 136 -2.09 10.73 -5.93
C ALA A 136 -1.05 11.61 -5.23
N LYS A 137 -1.50 12.78 -4.76
CA LYS A 137 -0.78 13.66 -3.84
C LYS A 137 -1.06 13.31 -2.38
N PHE A 138 -2.31 12.89 -2.14
CA PHE A 138 -2.82 12.46 -0.86
C PHE A 138 -3.57 11.14 -1.04
N LEU A 139 -3.33 10.18 -0.17
CA LEU A 139 -4.06 8.92 -0.14
C LEU A 139 -4.44 8.55 1.30
N TYR A 140 -5.73 8.36 1.55
CA TYR A 140 -6.22 7.80 2.80
C TYR A 140 -6.61 6.34 2.59
N LEU A 141 -6.12 5.42 3.42
CA LEU A 141 -6.52 4.01 3.38
C LEU A 141 -6.41 3.34 4.75
N VAL A 142 -7.15 2.24 4.91
CA VAL A 142 -6.99 1.31 6.04
C VAL A 142 -5.93 0.27 5.73
N VAL A 143 -5.18 -0.11 6.77
CA VAL A 143 -4.08 -1.06 6.74
C VAL A 143 -4.46 -2.47 6.23
N GLY A 144 -3.44 -3.22 5.76
CA GLY A 144 -3.56 -4.59 5.27
C GLY A 144 -2.96 -4.79 3.88
N SER A 145 -3.25 -5.95 3.26
CA SER A 145 -2.65 -6.34 1.97
C SER A 145 -2.93 -5.39 0.79
N ASN A 146 -3.97 -4.56 0.86
CA ASN A 146 -4.19 -3.48 -0.12
C ASN A 146 -3.10 -2.42 -0.07
N CYS A 147 -2.35 -2.27 1.03
CA CYS A 147 -1.26 -1.29 1.14
C CYS A 147 -0.10 -1.56 0.18
N PHE A 148 0.09 -2.80 -0.29
CA PHE A 148 1.10 -3.12 -1.31
C PHE A 148 0.80 -2.47 -2.66
N LYS A 149 -0.44 -2.02 -2.88
CA LYS A 149 -0.80 -1.17 -4.01
C LYS A 149 -0.10 0.19 -3.97
N SER A 150 0.44 0.61 -2.82
CA SER A 150 1.24 1.83 -2.71
C SER A 150 2.55 1.80 -3.50
N LEU A 151 2.99 0.64 -4.00
CA LEU A 151 4.18 0.50 -4.86
C LEU A 151 4.09 1.34 -6.14
N VAL A 152 2.88 1.69 -6.58
CA VAL A 152 2.65 2.53 -7.77
C VAL A 152 2.47 4.01 -7.43
N LEU A 153 2.57 4.41 -6.16
CA LEU A 153 2.56 5.82 -5.78
C LEU A 153 3.86 6.49 -6.22
N ASN A 154 3.74 7.67 -6.82
CA ASN A 154 4.89 8.53 -7.05
C ASN A 154 5.43 9.10 -5.75
N GLU A 155 6.73 9.39 -5.76
CA GLU A 155 7.42 9.91 -4.59
C GLU A 155 6.76 11.20 -4.08
N LYS A 156 6.88 11.45 -2.77
CA LYS A 156 6.31 12.61 -2.06
C LYS A 156 4.79 12.60 -1.92
N ALA A 157 4.08 11.56 -2.34
CA ALA A 157 2.69 11.37 -1.91
C ALA A 157 2.64 11.26 -0.38
N VAL A 158 1.59 11.83 0.22
CA VAL A 158 1.33 11.70 1.66
C VAL A 158 0.20 10.72 1.86
N VAL A 159 0.46 9.70 2.67
CA VAL A 159 -0.48 8.62 2.96
C VAL A 159 -0.97 8.75 4.39
N VAL A 160 -2.28 8.91 4.57
CA VAL A 160 -2.93 8.72 5.87
C VAL A 160 -3.29 7.25 5.99
N LEU A 161 -2.60 6.54 6.87
CA LEU A 161 -2.77 5.10 7.06
C LEU A 161 -3.49 4.84 8.38
N VAL A 162 -4.70 4.28 8.28
CA VAL A 162 -5.49 3.86 9.44
C VAL A 162 -5.02 2.48 9.91
N GLY A 163 -4.37 2.45 11.06
CA GLY A 163 -3.99 1.25 11.78
C GLY A 163 -5.16 0.59 12.48
N THR A 164 -4.99 -0.70 12.76
CA THR A 164 -5.89 -1.51 13.59
C THR A 164 -5.27 -1.76 14.95
N GLY A 165 -5.94 -2.53 15.84
CA GLY A 165 -5.32 -3.04 17.06
C GLY A 165 -4.04 -3.88 16.85
N ALA A 166 -3.72 -4.29 15.61
CA ALA A 166 -2.42 -4.84 15.23
C ALA A 166 -1.56 -3.82 14.46
N TYR A 167 -0.27 -3.76 14.81
CA TYR A 167 0.75 -3.01 14.10
C TYR A 167 1.19 -3.77 12.82
N ASP A 168 0.91 -3.19 11.66
CA ASP A 168 1.24 -3.78 10.36
C ASP A 168 2.48 -3.09 9.77
N ASP A 169 3.62 -3.58 10.23
CA ASP A 169 4.94 -3.10 9.79
C ASP A 169 5.12 -3.24 8.27
N SER A 170 4.52 -4.26 7.66
CA SER A 170 4.65 -4.53 6.23
C SER A 170 4.02 -3.44 5.36
N ALA A 171 2.84 -2.95 5.75
CA ALA A 171 2.15 -1.86 5.07
C ALA A 171 2.96 -0.55 5.15
N ILE A 172 3.44 -0.22 6.36
CA ILE A 172 4.24 0.99 6.60
C ILE A 172 5.52 0.95 5.77
N ASN A 173 6.22 -0.18 5.77
CA ASN A 173 7.46 -0.33 5.00
C ASN A 173 7.23 -0.27 3.50
N ALA A 174 6.18 -0.90 2.97
CA ALA A 174 5.87 -0.83 1.53
C ALA A 174 5.63 0.62 1.08
N ILE A 175 4.87 1.40 1.86
CA ILE A 175 4.58 2.81 1.57
C ILE A 175 5.86 3.64 1.68
N GLY A 176 6.55 3.57 2.83
CA GLY A 176 7.69 4.42 3.17
C GLY A 176 8.92 4.17 2.29
N SER A 177 9.14 2.92 1.87
CA SER A 177 10.26 2.54 0.99
C SER A 177 10.22 3.23 -0.37
N ASN A 178 9.04 3.70 -0.80
CA ASN A 178 8.85 4.43 -2.06
C ASN A 178 8.97 5.96 -1.89
N GLY A 179 9.55 6.44 -0.77
CA GLY A 179 9.77 7.87 -0.52
C GLY A 179 8.50 8.63 -0.09
N ASN A 180 7.39 7.92 0.05
CA ASN A 180 6.12 8.48 0.54
C ASN A 180 6.21 8.84 2.02
N LYS A 181 5.31 9.73 2.43
CA LYS A 181 5.23 10.22 3.81
C LYS A 181 3.99 9.62 4.44
N ILE A 182 4.09 9.22 5.70
CA ILE A 182 3.02 8.49 6.37
C ILE A 182 2.55 9.30 7.57
N VAL A 183 1.25 9.55 7.64
CA VAL A 183 0.55 9.91 8.88
C VAL A 183 -0.18 8.66 9.33
N TYR A 184 0.32 8.03 10.38
CA TYR A 184 -0.24 6.80 10.92
C TYR A 184 -1.05 7.12 12.17
N TYR A 185 -2.27 6.59 12.25
CA TYR A 185 -3.05 6.65 13.47
C TYR A 185 -3.82 5.34 13.64
N VAL A 186 -4.12 4.97 14.88
CA VAL A 186 -4.72 3.68 15.22
C VAL A 186 -6.19 3.85 15.57
N GLU A 187 -7.03 2.99 15.02
CA GLU A 187 -8.43 2.82 15.41
C GLU A 187 -8.54 1.48 16.17
N PRO A 188 -8.47 1.50 17.51
CA PRO A 188 -8.38 0.28 18.31
C PRO A 188 -9.66 -0.58 18.24
N SER A 189 -10.79 0.01 17.85
CA SER A 189 -12.05 -0.69 17.63
C SER A 189 -12.05 -1.58 16.38
N ILE A 190 -11.06 -1.44 15.49
CA ILE A 190 -10.95 -2.24 14.27
C ILE A 190 -10.06 -3.44 14.53
N SER A 191 -10.61 -4.63 14.36
CA SER A 191 -9.83 -5.85 14.32
C SER A 191 -9.13 -6.02 12.96
N HIS A 192 -7.88 -6.47 13.00
CA HIS A 192 -7.09 -6.72 11.79
C HIS A 192 -7.58 -7.94 10.99
N LYS A 193 -8.15 -8.93 11.68
CA LYS A 193 -8.49 -10.24 11.12
C LYS A 193 -9.99 -10.54 11.11
N ASP A 194 -10.81 -9.77 11.84
CA ASP A 194 -12.21 -10.11 11.99
C ASP A 194 -13.11 -9.45 10.94
N TYR A 195 -14.20 -10.16 10.65
CA TYR A 195 -15.31 -9.68 9.85
C TYR A 195 -16.24 -8.83 10.72
N SER A 196 -15.82 -7.58 10.96
CA SER A 196 -16.48 -6.67 11.90
C SER A 196 -17.01 -5.42 11.21
N TYR A 197 -18.10 -4.87 11.79
CA TYR A 197 -18.66 -3.59 11.39
C TYR A 197 -17.80 -2.45 11.94
N ASN A 198 -16.90 -1.91 11.11
CA ASN A 198 -15.94 -0.89 11.53
C ASN A 198 -16.49 0.52 11.32
N VAL A 199 -16.53 1.30 12.40
CA VAL A 199 -16.86 2.73 12.40
C VAL A 199 -15.62 3.49 12.85
N LEU A 200 -15.12 4.38 12.00
CA LEU A 200 -13.95 5.20 12.33
C LEU A 200 -14.34 6.44 13.12
N ASN A 201 -13.42 6.90 13.97
CA ASN A 201 -13.52 8.18 14.63
C ASN A 201 -13.23 9.32 13.64
N ILE A 202 -14.29 10.04 13.25
CA ILE A 202 -14.21 11.13 12.27
C ILE A 202 -13.28 12.25 12.75
N THR A 203 -13.32 12.61 14.03
CA THR A 203 -12.47 13.65 14.60
C THR A 203 -10.98 13.28 14.49
N LEU A 204 -10.64 12.03 14.77
CA LEU A 204 -9.28 11.53 14.65
C LEU A 204 -8.83 11.47 13.18
N ALA A 205 -9.72 11.04 12.27
CA ALA A 205 -9.46 11.05 10.84
C ALA A 205 -9.18 12.47 10.31
N ILE A 206 -10.00 13.47 10.69
CA ILE A 206 -9.79 14.88 10.32
C ILE A 206 -8.44 15.39 10.84
N LYS A 207 -8.08 15.03 12.06
CA LYS A 207 -6.80 15.40 12.67
C LYS A 207 -5.61 14.77 11.95
N ALA A 208 -5.69 13.51 11.56
CA ALA A 208 -4.66 12.88 10.72
C ALA A 208 -4.56 13.54 9.34
N CYS A 209 -5.71 13.86 8.72
CA CYS A 209 -5.78 14.58 7.46
C CYS A 209 -5.20 16.01 7.56
N SER A 210 -5.36 16.70 8.69
CA SER A 210 -4.79 18.05 8.90
C SER A 210 -3.27 18.01 8.90
N ILE A 211 -2.65 17.02 9.56
CA ILE A 211 -1.19 16.80 9.56
C ILE A 211 -0.70 16.51 8.15
N ALA A 212 -1.40 15.65 7.42
CA ALA A 212 -1.04 15.31 6.05
C ALA A 212 -1.15 16.52 5.11
N ASN A 213 -2.23 17.31 5.21
CA ASN A 213 -2.40 18.55 4.45
C ASN A 213 -1.33 19.60 4.81
N TYR A 214 -0.95 19.69 6.10
CA TYR A 214 0.14 20.55 6.54
C TYR A 214 1.45 20.16 5.84
N TYR A 215 1.79 18.86 5.83
CA TYR A 215 2.99 18.38 5.12
C TYR A 215 2.92 18.74 3.64
N ILE A 216 1.79 18.49 2.99
CA ILE A 216 1.59 18.79 1.57
C ILE A 216 1.87 20.26 1.25
N ASN A 217 1.48 21.18 2.14
CA ASN A 217 1.61 22.62 1.92
C ASN A 217 2.98 23.17 2.35
N ASN A 218 3.65 22.53 3.30
CA ASN A 218 4.88 23.07 3.93
C ASN A 218 6.13 22.22 3.66
N SER A 219 5.99 21.06 3.02
CA SER A 219 7.06 20.07 2.81
C SER A 219 7.80 19.64 4.09
N ARG A 220 7.13 19.75 5.25
CA ARG A 220 7.61 19.32 6.56
C ARG A 220 6.44 18.95 7.45
N PHE A 221 6.65 18.01 8.36
CA PHE A 221 5.66 17.72 9.39
C PHE A 221 5.57 18.88 10.40
N PRO A 222 4.39 19.09 11.03
CA PRO A 222 4.28 20.07 12.11
C PRO A 222 5.18 19.69 13.28
N THR A 223 5.81 20.68 13.92
CA THR A 223 6.73 20.48 15.06
C THR A 223 6.00 20.09 16.34
N ASP A 224 4.77 20.58 16.49
CA ASP A 224 3.80 20.09 17.46
C ASP A 224 2.65 19.49 16.65
N PRO A 225 2.70 18.19 16.33
CA PRO A 225 1.51 17.53 15.83
C PRO A 225 0.54 17.60 17.00
N ALA A 226 -0.45 18.51 16.94
CA ALA A 226 -1.56 18.47 17.89
C ALA A 226 -1.95 16.99 18.05
N GLY A 227 -1.72 16.38 19.21
CA GLY A 227 -1.65 14.92 19.35
C GLY A 227 -0.24 14.31 19.33
N SER A 228 0.56 14.63 20.34
CA SER A 228 1.47 13.63 20.93
C SER A 228 0.74 12.30 21.13
N LEU A 229 1.43 11.19 20.87
CA LEU A 229 0.98 9.83 21.17
C LEU A 229 0.12 9.81 22.44
N ILE A 230 -1.17 9.50 22.31
CA ILE A 230 -1.92 8.94 23.43
C ILE A 230 -1.55 7.46 23.41
N LEU A 231 -0.54 7.12 24.21
CA LEU A 231 -0.21 5.74 24.58
C LEU A 231 -1.36 5.14 25.39
#